data_AF-A0A841TUF2-F1
#
_entry.id   AF-A0A841TUF2-F1
#
_cell.length_a   1.000
_cell.length_b   1.000
_cell.length_c   1.000
_cell.angle_alpha   90.00
_cell.angle_beta   90.00
_cell.angle_gamma   90.00
#
_symmetry.space_group_name_H-M   'P 1'
#
loop_
_entity.id
_entity.type
_entity.pdbx_description
1 polymer ?
#
loop_
_entity_poly.entity_id
_entity_poly.type
_entity_poly.pdbx_seq_one_letter_code
_entity_poly.pdbx_strand_id
1 'polypeptide(L)'
;MNVVLWILGSLAAVAVLFVAAAGTYAVLKERGGELDTRRDGHGNVILLDTPRMRVGAASAYDQTIEMEKRGHVNSDGMSWNDRWLGTIRSIRRNTENPEWYVQYIIEQRRKAGLPELEGVDEAWP
;
A
#
# COMPACT_ATOMS: atom_id res chain seq x y z
N MET A 1 -5.39 52.78 6.18
CA MET A 1 -5.78 51.36 6.06
C MET A 1 -4.86 50.56 6.98
N ASN A 2 -5.39 50.01 8.07
CA ASN A 2 -4.66 49.79 9.31
C ASN A 2 -3.75 48.55 9.31
N VAL A 3 -2.47 48.76 9.59
CA VAL A 3 -1.41 47.74 9.76
C VAL A 3 -1.81 46.61 10.72
N VAL A 4 -2.65 46.91 11.72
CA VAL A 4 -3.19 45.94 12.69
C VAL A 4 -4.06 44.86 12.02
N LEU A 5 -4.80 45.19 10.96
CA LEU A 5 -5.62 44.20 10.23
C LEU A 5 -4.75 43.23 9.42
N TRP A 6 -3.60 43.68 8.93
CA TRP A 6 -2.63 42.83 8.23
C TRP A 6 -1.94 41.86 9.19
N ILE A 7 -1.56 42.32 10.38
CA ILE A 7 -0.92 41.47 11.41
C ILE A 7 -1.89 40.37 11.89
N LEU A 8 -3.16 40.72 12.14
CA LEU A 8 -4.18 39.73 12.53
C LEU A 8 -4.50 38.75 11.39
N GLY A 9 -4.56 39.22 10.14
CA GLY A 9 -4.72 38.37 8.97
C GLY A 9 -3.57 37.38 8.78
N SER A 10 -2.32 37.82 8.98
CA SER A 10 -1.13 36.97 8.90
C SER A 10 -1.07 35.93 10.01
N LEU A 11 -1.44 36.28 11.25
CA LEU A 11 -1.51 35.33 12.36
C LEU A 11 -2.57 34.24 12.13
N ALA A 12 -3.74 34.62 11.62
CA ALA A 12 -4.78 33.66 11.26
C ALA A 12 -4.34 32.71 10.14
N ALA A 13 -3.66 33.22 9.11
CA ALA A 13 -3.12 32.40 8.02
C ALA A 13 -2.06 31.40 8.51
N VAL A 14 -1.16 31.82 9.41
CA VAL A 14 -0.15 30.94 10.01
C VAL A 14 -0.80 29.87 10.88
N ALA A 15 -1.81 30.22 11.68
CA ALA A 15 -2.53 29.24 12.50
C ALA A 15 -3.25 28.17 11.65
N VAL A 16 -3.89 28.57 10.53
CA VAL A 16 -4.53 27.63 9.60
C VAL A 16 -3.50 26.70 8.96
N LEU A 17 -2.35 27.23 8.52
CA LEU A 17 -1.26 26.41 7.98
C LEU A 17 -0.72 25.42 9.02
N PHE A 18 -0.61 25.84 10.29
CA PHE A 18 -0.14 24.98 11.37
C PHE A 18 -1.12 23.83 11.68
N VAL A 19 -2.43 24.11 11.69
CA VAL A 19 -3.47 23.08 11.89
C VAL A 19 -3.52 22.13 10.70
N ALA A 20 -3.38 22.62 9.47
CA ALA A 20 -3.31 21.79 8.27
C ALA A 20 -2.08 20.87 8.28
N ALA A 21 -0.91 21.39 8.69
CA ALA A 21 0.33 20.62 8.83
C ALA A 21 0.23 19.57 9.96
N ALA A 22 -0.37 19.93 11.10
CA ALA A 22 -0.57 19.00 12.21
C ALA A 22 -1.59 17.89 11.87
N GLY A 23 -2.67 18.24 11.15
CA GLY A 23 -3.67 17.27 10.68
C GLY A 23 -3.09 16.29 9.66
N THR A 24 -2.32 16.77 8.69
CA THR A 24 -1.61 15.89 7.73
C THR A 24 -0.57 15.01 8.44
N TYR A 25 0.17 15.55 9.41
CA TYR A 25 1.11 14.76 10.21
C TYR A 25 0.41 13.69 11.05
N ALA A 26 -0.75 13.98 11.64
CA ALA A 26 -1.52 13.02 12.41
C ALA A 26 -2.04 11.86 11.54
N VAL A 27 -2.61 12.17 10.36
CA VAL A 27 -3.07 11.15 9.38
C VAL A 27 -1.91 10.28 8.89
N LEU A 28 -0.73 10.88 8.63
CA LEU A 28 0.46 10.13 8.24
C LEU A 28 1.01 9.25 9.37
N LYS A 29 0.99 9.76 10.61
CA LYS A 29 1.42 9.02 11.81
C LYS A 29 0.49 7.85 12.12
N GLU A 30 -0.82 8.01 11.93
CA GLU A 30 -1.80 6.95 12.12
C GLU A 30 -1.59 5.78 11.14
N ARG A 31 -1.28 6.09 9.87
CA ARG A 31 -0.87 5.08 8.87
C ARG A 31 0.48 4.42 9.19
N GLY A 32 1.38 5.12 9.85
CA GLY A 32 2.70 4.61 10.24
C GLY A 32 2.69 3.64 11.42
N GLY A 33 1.62 3.63 12.23
CA GLY A 33 1.45 2.72 13.37
C GLY A 33 0.80 1.37 13.02
N GLU A 34 0.46 1.14 11.75
CA GLU A 34 -0.42 0.06 11.34
C GLU A 34 0.31 -1.18 10.78
N LEU A 35 1.61 -1.10 10.50
CA LEU A 35 2.36 -2.23 9.90
C LEU A 35 3.20 -2.95 10.96
N ASP A 36 2.88 -4.22 11.23
CA ASP A 36 3.72 -5.07 12.06
C ASP A 36 4.99 -5.39 11.26
N THR A 37 6.12 -4.81 11.65
CA THR A 37 7.40 -4.94 10.92
C THR A 37 8.57 -5.23 11.86
N ARG A 38 9.60 -5.89 11.35
CA ARG A 38 10.91 -6.04 12.00
C ARG A 38 12.02 -5.62 11.05
N ARG A 39 13.20 -5.28 11.58
CA ARG A 39 14.40 -5.16 10.76
C ARG A 39 15.17 -6.47 10.73
N ASP A 40 15.71 -6.85 9.57
CA ASP A 40 16.64 -7.96 9.45
C ASP A 40 18.07 -7.56 9.84
N GLY A 41 19.01 -8.52 9.78
CA GLY A 41 20.42 -8.28 10.11
C GLY A 41 21.15 -7.33 9.16
N HIS A 42 20.58 -7.03 8.00
CA HIS A 42 21.11 -6.08 7.01
C HIS A 42 20.41 -4.70 7.08
N GLY A 43 19.45 -4.54 7.99
CA GLY A 43 18.68 -3.31 8.19
C GLY A 43 17.45 -3.17 7.30
N ASN A 44 17.11 -4.18 6.49
CA ASN A 44 15.90 -4.21 5.67
C ASN A 44 14.66 -4.33 6.55
N VAL A 45 13.57 -3.68 6.15
CA VAL A 45 12.28 -3.79 6.85
C VAL A 45 11.51 -4.99 6.30
N ILE A 46 11.17 -5.93 7.18
CA ILE A 46 10.40 -7.13 6.89
C ILE A 46 9.03 -7.01 7.55
N LEU A 47 7.98 -7.22 6.78
CA LEU A 47 6.61 -7.32 7.23
C LEU A 47 6.40 -8.65 7.97
N LEU A 48 5.90 -8.56 9.19
CA LEU A 48 5.60 -9.70 10.03
C LEU A 48 4.31 -10.37 9.59
N ASP A 49 4.30 -11.69 9.68
CA ASP A 49 3.14 -12.48 9.30
C ASP A 49 2.15 -12.65 10.46
N THR A 50 1.42 -11.57 10.78
CA THR A 50 0.37 -11.60 11.81
C THR A 50 -1.03 -11.75 11.19
N PRO A 51 -2.01 -12.32 11.91
CA PRO A 51 -3.39 -12.40 11.41
C PRO A 51 -3.97 -11.05 10.96
N ARG A 52 -3.63 -9.98 11.67
CA ARG A 52 -4.04 -8.61 11.35
C ARG A 52 -3.44 -8.15 10.01
N MET A 53 -2.15 -8.41 9.80
CA MET A 53 -1.47 -8.08 8.54
C MET A 53 -2.05 -8.86 7.36
N ARG A 54 -2.35 -10.15 7.55
CA ARG A 54 -2.99 -10.99 6.52
C ARG A 54 -4.37 -10.46 6.12
N VAL A 55 -5.19 -10.03 7.07
CA VAL A 55 -6.54 -9.47 6.77
C VAL A 55 -6.43 -8.17 5.97
N GLY A 56 -5.53 -7.27 6.36
CA GLY A 56 -5.31 -6.02 5.63
C GLY A 56 -4.80 -6.27 4.20
N ALA A 57 -3.83 -7.16 4.05
CA ALA A 57 -3.29 -7.53 2.74
C ALA A 57 -4.34 -8.20 1.85
N ALA A 58 -5.10 -9.17 2.39
CA ALA A 58 -6.20 -9.83 1.69
C ALA A 58 -7.22 -8.83 1.16
N SER A 59 -7.67 -7.88 2.00
CA SER A 59 -8.61 -6.84 1.57
C SER A 59 -8.06 -5.96 0.44
N ALA A 60 -6.78 -5.61 0.49
CA ALA A 60 -6.13 -4.83 -0.57
C ALA A 60 -5.99 -5.62 -1.88
N TYR A 61 -5.68 -6.91 -1.81
CA TYR A 61 -5.60 -7.78 -2.98
C TYR A 61 -6.98 -8.00 -3.60
N ASP A 62 -8.02 -8.25 -2.80
CA ASP A 62 -9.39 -8.41 -3.28
C ASP A 62 -9.89 -7.16 -4.02
N GLN A 63 -9.62 -5.97 -3.47
CA GLN A 63 -9.92 -4.72 -4.17
C GLN A 63 -9.19 -4.61 -5.50
N THR A 64 -7.92 -5.03 -5.55
CA THR A 64 -7.11 -5.00 -6.77
C THR A 64 -7.61 -6.00 -7.82
N ILE A 65 -8.02 -7.20 -7.40
CA ILE A 65 -8.64 -8.23 -8.24
C ILE A 65 -9.97 -7.71 -8.81
N GLU A 66 -10.78 -7.05 -8.00
CA GLU A 66 -12.04 -6.46 -8.47
C GLU A 66 -11.82 -5.33 -9.48
N MET A 67 -10.74 -4.55 -9.36
CA MET A 67 -10.37 -3.56 -10.37
C MET A 67 -10.02 -4.23 -11.72
N GLU A 68 -9.19 -5.27 -11.69
CA GLU A 68 -8.84 -6.05 -12.89
C GLU A 68 -10.08 -6.65 -13.55
N LYS A 69 -10.94 -7.26 -12.75
CA LYS A 69 -12.18 -7.88 -13.21
C LYS A 69 -13.13 -6.90 -13.88
N ARG A 70 -13.15 -5.64 -13.44
CA ARG A 70 -13.92 -4.55 -14.07
C ARG A 70 -13.28 -4.02 -15.36
N GLY A 71 -12.14 -4.57 -15.77
CA GLY A 71 -11.39 -4.09 -16.94
C GLY A 71 -10.72 -2.74 -16.70
N HIS A 72 -10.43 -2.38 -15.45
CA HIS A 72 -9.68 -1.16 -15.17
C HIS A 72 -8.30 -1.23 -15.82
N VAL A 73 -7.85 -0.13 -16.42
CA VAL A 73 -6.54 -0.01 -17.06
C VAL A 73 -5.59 0.68 -16.08
N ASN A 74 -4.42 0.08 -15.86
CA ASN A 74 -3.39 0.71 -15.03
C ASN A 74 -2.94 2.04 -15.65
N SER A 75 -2.75 3.07 -14.83
CA SER A 75 -2.40 4.44 -15.25
C SER A 75 -1.17 4.51 -16.15
N ASP A 76 -0.23 3.59 -15.94
CA ASP A 76 1.08 3.61 -16.58
C ASP A 76 1.12 2.71 -17.83
N GLY A 77 -0.04 2.19 -18.27
CA GLY A 77 -0.16 1.26 -19.41
C GLY A 77 0.32 -0.16 -19.13
N MET A 78 0.72 -0.45 -17.88
CA MET A 78 1.20 -1.76 -17.44
C MET A 78 0.10 -2.84 -17.53
N SER A 79 0.46 -4.04 -17.98
CA SER A 79 -0.45 -5.18 -17.98
C SER A 79 -0.80 -5.61 -16.55
N TRP A 80 -1.95 -6.26 -16.37
CA TRP A 80 -2.30 -6.82 -15.06
C TRP A 80 -1.30 -7.90 -14.63
N ASN A 81 -0.83 -8.74 -15.56
CA ASN A 81 0.20 -9.75 -15.26
C ASN A 81 1.44 -9.11 -14.64
N ASP A 82 1.99 -8.07 -15.28
CA ASP A 82 3.20 -7.39 -14.80
C ASP A 82 2.99 -6.74 -13.43
N ARG A 83 1.81 -6.14 -13.20
CA ARG A 83 1.45 -5.55 -11.90
C ARG A 83 1.47 -6.60 -10.79
N TRP A 84 0.90 -7.77 -11.04
CA TRP A 84 0.86 -8.85 -10.06
C TRP A 84 2.23 -9.49 -9.85
N LEU A 85 3.03 -9.67 -10.89
CA LEU A 85 4.41 -10.11 -10.75
C LEU A 85 5.25 -9.12 -9.92
N GLY A 86 5.07 -7.81 -10.12
CA GLY A 86 5.70 -6.77 -9.30
C GLY A 86 5.28 -6.87 -7.83
N THR A 87 3.99 -7.07 -7.58
CA THR A 87 3.44 -7.29 -6.23
C THR A 87 4.04 -8.54 -5.58
N ILE A 88 4.05 -9.68 -6.28
CA ILE A 88 4.60 -10.96 -5.80
C ILE A 88 6.09 -10.84 -5.49
N ARG A 89 6.87 -10.17 -6.35
CA ARG A 89 8.30 -9.93 -6.11
C ARG A 89 8.53 -9.09 -4.85
N SER A 90 7.70 -8.08 -4.62
CA SER A 90 7.77 -7.27 -3.39
C SER A 90 7.44 -8.08 -2.15
N ILE A 91 6.39 -8.91 -2.21
CA ILE A 91 5.98 -9.81 -1.13
C ILE A 91 7.12 -10.78 -0.78
N ARG A 92 7.70 -11.45 -1.78
CA ARG A 92 8.81 -12.41 -1.58
C ARG A 92 10.07 -11.77 -0.99
N ARG A 93 10.31 -10.50 -1.27
CA ARG A 93 11.47 -9.77 -0.74
C ARG A 93 11.25 -9.28 0.70
N ASN A 94 10.03 -8.83 1.03
CA ASN A 94 9.80 -7.98 2.19
C ASN A 94 8.85 -8.59 3.23
N THR A 95 8.45 -9.85 3.11
CA THR A 95 7.48 -10.48 4.04
C THR A 95 8.05 -11.75 4.64
N GLU A 96 7.76 -12.00 5.92
CA GLU A 96 8.28 -13.15 6.66
C GLU A 96 7.78 -14.52 6.12
N ASN A 97 6.52 -14.57 5.69
CA ASN A 97 5.90 -15.76 5.09
C ASN A 97 5.25 -15.39 3.75
N PRO A 98 6.05 -15.19 2.69
CA PRO A 98 5.55 -14.63 1.45
C PRO A 98 4.58 -15.56 0.72
N GLU A 99 4.79 -16.87 0.81
CA GLU A 99 4.02 -17.86 0.04
C GLU A 99 2.55 -17.89 0.42
N TRP A 100 2.20 -17.62 1.69
CA TRP A 100 0.78 -17.49 2.04
C TRP A 100 0.07 -16.39 1.23
N TYR A 101 0.70 -15.23 1.09
CA TYR A 101 0.14 -14.08 0.36
C TYR A 101 0.10 -14.35 -1.15
N VAL A 102 1.15 -14.97 -1.69
CA VAL A 102 1.21 -15.35 -3.11
C VAL A 102 0.10 -16.35 -3.46
N GLN A 103 -0.06 -17.40 -2.66
CA GLN A 103 -1.11 -18.39 -2.86
C GLN A 103 -2.50 -17.78 -2.71
N TYR A 104 -2.69 -16.87 -1.76
CA TYR A 104 -3.96 -16.14 -1.61
C TYR A 104 -4.32 -15.38 -2.89
N ILE A 105 -3.38 -14.63 -3.47
CA ILE A 105 -3.61 -13.89 -4.72
C ILE A 105 -4.01 -14.85 -5.85
N ILE A 106 -3.26 -15.94 -6.04
CA ILE A 106 -3.52 -16.93 -7.10
C ILE A 106 -4.91 -17.55 -6.93
N GLU A 107 -5.24 -18.00 -5.72
CA GLU A 107 -6.51 -18.67 -5.45
C GLU A 107 -7.70 -17.72 -5.65
N GLN A 108 -7.60 -16.47 -5.18
CA GLN A 108 -8.68 -15.49 -5.37
C GLN A 108 -8.84 -15.06 -6.83
N ARG A 109 -7.74 -14.90 -7.58
CA ARG A 109 -7.79 -14.66 -9.03
C ARG A 109 -8.50 -15.80 -9.77
N ARG A 110 -8.15 -17.05 -9.43
CA ARG A 110 -8.78 -18.25 -10.00
C ARG A 110 -10.27 -18.30 -9.69
N LYS A 111 -10.66 -18.00 -8.44
CA LYS A 111 -12.09 -17.90 -8.05
C LYS A 111 -12.82 -16.79 -8.79
N ALA A 112 -12.15 -15.70 -9.12
CA ALA A 112 -12.70 -14.60 -9.90
C ALA A 112 -12.80 -14.90 -11.41
N GLY A 113 -12.28 -16.04 -11.88
CA GLY A 113 -12.23 -16.41 -13.29
C GLY A 113 -11.25 -15.57 -14.10
N LEU A 114 -10.26 -14.96 -13.45
CA LEU A 114 -9.21 -14.20 -14.11
C LEU A 114 -8.15 -15.13 -14.72
N PRO A 115 -7.42 -14.67 -15.76
CA PRO A 115 -6.31 -15.43 -16.31
C PRO A 115 -5.28 -15.81 -15.24
N GLU A 116 -4.73 -17.02 -15.36
CA GLU A 116 -3.60 -17.45 -14.54
C GLU A 116 -2.40 -16.52 -14.80
N LEU A 117 -1.59 -16.30 -13.77
CA LEU A 117 -0.42 -15.45 -13.86
C LEU A 117 0.72 -16.21 -14.54
N GLU A 118 1.30 -15.62 -15.59
CA GLU A 118 2.45 -16.16 -16.29
C GLU A 118 3.75 -15.67 -15.64
N GLY A 119 4.70 -16.58 -15.38
CA GLY A 119 6.00 -16.24 -14.79
C GLY A 119 6.01 -16.10 -13.25
N VAL A 120 4.99 -16.56 -12.55
CA VAL A 120 4.94 -16.50 -11.07
C VAL A 120 6.08 -17.26 -10.41
N ASP A 121 6.44 -18.43 -10.91
CA ASP A 121 7.50 -19.25 -10.35
C ASP A 121 8.88 -18.62 -10.57
N GLU A 122 9.02 -17.84 -11.64
CA GLU A 122 10.24 -17.11 -12.01
C GLU A 122 10.37 -15.77 -11.29
N ALA A 123 9.29 -15.26 -10.68
CA ALA A 123 9.27 -14.03 -9.90
C ALA A 123 9.93 -14.18 -8.51
N TRP A 124 11.06 -14.90 -8.46
CA TRP A 124 11.95 -14.91 -7.30
C TRP A 124 12.82 -13.64 -7.31
N PRO A 125 13.14 -13.07 -6.14
CA PRO A 125 13.99 -11.89 -6.02
C PRO A 125 15.39 -12.07 -6.60
#